data_AF-A0A5A5SBF6-F1
#
_entry.id   AF-A0A5A5SBF6-F1
#
_cell.length_a   1.000
_cell.length_b   1.000
_cell.length_c   1.000
_cell.angle_alpha   90.00
_cell.angle_beta   90.00
_cell.angle_gamma   90.00
#
_symmetry.space_group_name_H-M   'P 1'
#
loop_
_entity.id
_entity.type
_entity.pdbx_description
1 polymer ?
#
loop_
_entity_poly.entity_id
_entity_poly.type
_entity_poly.pdbx_seq_one_letter_code
_entity_poly.pdbx_strand_id
1 'polypeptide(L)'
;MLSNKGASYKLLTILNDQRFQINVSATLVFEYEEILKREQQQIDLNNEDIDNIINGICHLANHHEIFYIWRPLAKDKDDDFLIDLALKCQANFIISYNQRDLKPIEKFGIFILTPKQFLRLLGEIKP
;
A
#
# COMPACT_ATOMS: atom_id res chain seq x y z
N MET A 1 -2.18 -8.21 -15.23
CA MET A 1 -1.59 -7.18 -14.35
C MET A 1 -0.31 -7.61 -13.64
N LEU A 2 0.06 -8.90 -13.63
CA LEU A 2 1.34 -9.35 -13.05
C LEU A 2 2.42 -9.41 -14.12
N SER A 3 2.99 -8.25 -14.47
CA SER A 3 4.28 -8.23 -15.17
C SER A 3 5.39 -8.36 -14.13
N ASN A 4 6.19 -9.42 -14.21
CA ASN A 4 7.41 -9.62 -13.42
C ASN A 4 8.54 -8.62 -13.76
N LYS A 5 8.27 -7.64 -14.64
CA LYS A 5 9.15 -6.53 -15.02
C LYS A 5 8.54 -5.16 -14.71
N GLY A 6 7.37 -5.12 -14.09
CA GLY A 6 6.65 -3.87 -13.79
C GLY A 6 7.19 -3.15 -12.56
N ALA A 7 6.90 -1.85 -12.46
CA ALA A 7 7.28 -1.02 -11.31
C ALA A 7 6.75 -1.59 -9.97
N SER A 8 5.52 -2.14 -9.97
CA SER A 8 4.95 -2.78 -8.77
C SER A 8 5.76 -4.00 -8.31
N TYR A 9 6.21 -4.85 -9.24
CA TYR A 9 7.05 -6.00 -8.91
C TYR A 9 8.39 -5.57 -8.30
N LYS A 10 9.07 -4.59 -8.94
CA LYS A 10 10.32 -4.05 -8.41
C LYS A 10 10.14 -3.43 -7.03
N LEU A 11 9.01 -2.78 -6.74
CA LEU A 11 8.71 -2.26 -5.41
C LEU A 11 8.66 -3.37 -4.35
N LEU A 12 8.05 -4.52 -4.66
CA LEU A 12 8.02 -5.67 -3.76
C LEU A 12 9.42 -6.19 -3.42
N THR A 13 10.37 -6.13 -4.37
CA THR A 13 11.75 -6.60 -4.15
C THR A 13 12.56 -5.72 -3.20
N ILE A 14 12.10 -4.51 -2.90
CA ILE A 14 12.82 -3.54 -2.06
C ILE A 14 12.05 -3.19 -0.78
N LEU A 15 11.04 -3.98 -0.38
CA LEU A 15 10.21 -3.65 0.79
C LEU A 15 10.99 -3.52 2.11
N ASN A 16 12.16 -4.15 2.23
CA ASN A 16 13.04 -4.07 3.40
C ASN A 16 14.15 -3.00 3.26
N ASP A 17 13.99 -2.05 2.33
CA ASP A 17 14.97 -1.00 2.12
C ASP A 17 14.92 0.06 3.23
N GLN A 18 16.08 0.40 3.80
CA GLN A 18 16.18 1.31 4.95
C GLN A 18 15.82 2.77 4.63
N ARG A 19 15.66 3.14 3.35
CA ARG A 19 15.30 4.51 2.92
C ARG A 19 13.84 4.85 3.20
N PHE A 20 12.99 3.86 3.45
CA PHE A 20 11.59 4.07 3.78
C PHE A 20 11.09 3.03 4.79
N GLN A 21 9.93 3.28 5.37
CA GLN A 21 9.29 2.38 6.30
C GLN A 21 7.84 2.12 5.88
N ILE A 22 7.47 0.84 5.79
CA ILE A 22 6.10 0.42 5.47
C ILE A 22 5.25 0.54 6.73
N ASN A 23 4.00 0.96 6.56
CA ASN A 23 3.02 1.07 7.64
C ASN A 23 1.75 0.31 7.22
N VAL A 24 1.20 -0.47 8.15
CA VAL A 24 -0.03 -1.26 7.94
C VAL A 24 -1.00 -1.08 9.09
N SER A 25 -2.28 -1.31 8.82
CA SER A 25 -3.33 -1.50 9.81
C SER A 25 -3.97 -2.87 9.63
N ALA A 26 -4.71 -3.34 10.65
CA ALA A 26 -5.46 -4.59 10.55
C ALA A 26 -6.43 -4.57 9.35
N THR A 27 -7.16 -3.47 9.13
CA THR A 27 -8.05 -3.31 7.98
C THR A 27 -7.31 -3.51 6.65
N LEU A 28 -6.17 -2.85 6.45
CA LEU A 28 -5.41 -2.99 5.20
C LEU A 28 -4.96 -4.43 4.95
N VAL A 29 -4.54 -5.12 6.02
CA VAL A 29 -4.10 -6.51 5.94
C VAL A 29 -5.27 -7.43 5.58
N PHE A 30 -6.45 -7.24 6.18
CA PHE A 30 -7.64 -8.03 5.86
C PHE A 30 -8.13 -7.79 4.43
N GLU A 31 -8.11 -6.55 3.95
CA GLU A 31 -8.45 -6.23 2.56
C GLU A 31 -7.52 -6.95 1.57
N TYR A 32 -6.22 -6.97 1.85
CA TYR A 32 -5.26 -7.72 1.03
C TYR A 32 -5.49 -9.22 1.10
N GLU A 33 -5.75 -9.77 2.28
CA GLU A 33 -6.06 -11.19 2.46
C GLU A 33 -7.30 -11.59 1.66
N GLU A 34 -8.39 -10.83 1.78
CA GLU A 34 -9.63 -11.10 1.07
C GLU A 34 -9.44 -11.05 -0.46
N ILE A 35 -8.81 -9.99 -0.97
CA ILE A 35 -8.58 -9.83 -2.41
C ILE A 35 -7.67 -10.93 -2.93
N LEU A 36 -6.55 -11.22 -2.28
CA LEU A 36 -5.61 -12.24 -2.75
C LEU A 36 -6.23 -13.64 -2.71
N LYS A 37 -6.98 -13.99 -1.66
CA LYS A 37 -7.66 -15.30 -1.56
C LYS A 37 -8.79 -15.42 -2.58
N ARG A 38 -9.52 -14.34 -2.88
CA ARG A 38 -10.55 -14.31 -3.93
C ARG A 38 -9.95 -14.52 -5.31
N GLU A 39 -8.82 -13.89 -5.60
CA GLU A 39 -8.16 -13.94 -6.90
C GLU A 39 -7.10 -15.06 -7.00
N GLN A 40 -7.00 -15.96 -6.02
CA GLN A 40 -5.90 -16.96 -5.90
C GLN A 40 -5.67 -17.79 -7.17
N GLN A 41 -6.74 -18.14 -7.88
CA GLN A 41 -6.68 -18.91 -9.13
C GLN A 41 -6.09 -18.09 -10.30
N GLN A 42 -6.30 -16.77 -10.31
CA GLN A 42 -5.77 -15.90 -11.37
C GLN A 42 -4.29 -15.56 -11.17
N ILE A 43 -3.84 -15.59 -9.92
CA ILE A 43 -2.46 -15.25 -9.54
C ILE A 43 -1.56 -16.48 -9.34
N ASP A 44 -2.12 -17.69 -9.50
CA ASP A 44 -1.42 -18.98 -9.37
C ASP A 44 -0.70 -19.13 -8.02
N LEU A 45 -1.37 -18.73 -6.93
CA LEU A 45 -0.90 -18.87 -5.56
C LEU A 45 -1.90 -19.67 -4.75
N ASN A 46 -1.42 -20.53 -3.85
CA ASN A 46 -2.30 -21.19 -2.88
C ASN A 46 -2.47 -20.33 -1.62
N ASN A 47 -3.38 -20.73 -0.72
CA ASN A 47 -3.63 -19.99 0.52
C ASN A 47 -2.37 -19.84 1.40
N GLU A 48 -1.51 -20.85 1.46
CA GLU A 48 -0.27 -20.79 2.26
C GLU A 48 0.72 -19.77 1.68
N ASP A 49 0.83 -19.69 0.34
CA ASP A 49 1.65 -18.67 -0.32
C ASP A 49 1.13 -17.25 -0.01
N ILE A 50 -0.20 -17.05 -0.05
CA ILE A 50 -0.84 -15.78 0.28
C ILE A 50 -0.57 -15.41 1.74
N ASP A 51 -0.80 -16.34 2.66
CA ASP A 51 -0.56 -16.13 4.10
C ASP A 51 0.91 -15.79 4.36
N ASN A 52 1.86 -16.46 3.68
CA ASN A 52 3.29 -16.17 3.79
C ASN A 52 3.65 -14.76 3.26
N ILE A 53 3.08 -14.33 2.15
CA ILE A 53 3.29 -12.97 1.61
C ILE A 53 2.77 -11.93 2.60
N ILE A 54 1.57 -12.12 3.13
CA ILE A 54 0.95 -11.19 4.08
C ILE A 54 1.77 -11.12 5.37
N ASN A 55 2.16 -12.28 5.92
CA ASN A 55 3.01 -12.34 7.10
C ASN A 55 4.36 -11.67 6.88
N GLY A 56 4.95 -11.82 5.69
CA GLY A 56 6.18 -11.13 5.30
C GLY A 56 6.03 -9.61 5.29
N ILE A 57 4.94 -9.08 4.73
CA ILE A 57 4.65 -7.64 4.75
C ILE A 57 4.44 -7.16 6.19
N CYS A 58 3.65 -7.88 6.99
CA CYS A 58 3.42 -7.56 8.40
C CYS A 58 4.72 -7.57 9.21
N HIS A 59 5.64 -8.49 8.93
CA HIS A 59 6.93 -8.55 9.62
C HIS A 59 7.82 -7.33 9.34
N LEU A 60 7.76 -6.77 8.13
CA LEU A 60 8.55 -5.61 7.71
C LEU A 60 7.92 -4.26 8.10
N ALA A 61 6.62 -4.23 8.35
CA ALA A 61 5.85 -3.01 8.53
C ALA A 61 5.72 -2.58 9.99
N ASN A 62 5.55 -1.27 10.20
CA ASN A 62 5.05 -0.71 11.45
C ASN A 62 3.52 -0.88 11.52
N HIS A 63 3.02 -1.31 12.66
CA HIS A 63 1.59 -1.60 12.84
C HIS A 63 0.90 -0.42 13.50
N HIS A 64 -0.23 -0.02 12.94
CA HIS A 64 -1.03 1.09 13.45
C HIS A 64 -2.47 0.66 13.61
N GLU A 65 -3.02 0.96 14.79
CA GLU A 65 -4.45 0.89 15.02
C GLU A 65 -5.09 2.18 14.46
N ILE A 66 -6.01 1.99 13.52
CA ILE A 66 -6.82 3.07 12.96
C ILE A 66 -8.23 2.96 13.54
N PHE A 67 -8.77 4.09 13.96
CA PHE A 67 -10.14 4.19 14.41
C PHE A 67 -10.90 4.97 13.34
N TYR A 68 -12.03 4.42 12.87
CA TYR A 68 -12.95 5.09 11.95
C TYR A 68 -13.66 6.24 12.66
N ILE A 69 -12.90 7.27 12.95
CA ILE A 69 -13.38 8.51 13.50
C ILE A 69 -12.76 9.50 12.54
N TRP A 70 -13.54 10.03 11.61
CA TRP A 70 -13.48 11.37 11.00
C TRP A 70 -14.46 11.41 9.81
N ARG A 71 -14.79 12.61 9.32
CA ARG A 71 -15.65 12.78 8.14
C ARG A 71 -14.97 12.14 6.92
N PRO A 72 -15.70 11.42 6.04
CA PRO A 72 -15.12 10.81 4.86
C PRO A 72 -14.35 11.84 4.04
N LEU A 73 -13.10 11.52 3.74
CA LEU A 73 -12.14 12.40 3.06
C LEU A 73 -11.83 11.91 1.66
N ALA A 74 -11.76 10.59 1.47
CA ALA A 74 -11.61 9.95 0.18
C ALA A 74 -12.88 10.17 -0.64
N LYS A 75 -12.70 10.17 -1.97
CA LYS A 75 -13.85 10.27 -2.88
C LYS A 75 -14.69 9.00 -2.83
N ASP A 76 -14.02 7.84 -2.73
CA ASP A 76 -14.63 6.56 -2.43
C ASP A 76 -14.51 6.29 -0.93
N LYS A 77 -15.62 5.96 -0.27
CA LYS A 77 -15.62 5.74 1.18
C LYS A 77 -14.86 4.47 1.56
N ASP A 78 -14.80 3.51 0.65
CA ASP A 78 -14.09 2.26 0.89
C ASP A 78 -12.56 2.49 0.95
N ASP A 79 -12.07 3.63 0.44
CA ASP A 79 -10.66 4.02 0.50
C ASP A 79 -10.30 4.89 1.74
N ASP A 80 -11.27 5.30 2.58
CA ASP A 80 -11.04 6.23 3.69
C ASP A 80 -10.04 5.68 4.73
N PHE A 81 -10.04 4.36 4.95
CA PHE A 81 -9.13 3.74 5.92
C PHE A 81 -7.65 3.91 5.52
N LEU A 82 -7.34 4.08 4.22
CA LEU A 82 -6.00 4.38 3.73
C LEU A 82 -5.56 5.81 4.10
N ILE A 83 -6.50 6.75 4.04
CA ILE A 83 -6.29 8.14 4.48
C ILE A 83 -6.05 8.16 5.99
N ASP A 84 -6.90 7.49 6.76
CA ASP A 84 -6.77 7.43 8.22
C ASP A 84 -5.45 6.81 8.65
N LEU A 85 -5.03 5.72 7.99
CA LEU A 85 -3.73 5.10 8.21
C LEU A 85 -2.58 6.06 7.90
N ALA A 86 -2.61 6.73 6.75
CA ALA A 86 -1.57 7.67 6.34
C ALA A 86 -1.43 8.86 7.31
N LEU A 87 -2.55 9.41 7.78
CA LEU A 87 -2.57 10.46 8.80
C LEU A 87 -2.02 9.94 10.13
N LYS A 88 -2.48 8.77 10.58
CA LYS A 88 -2.09 8.16 11.86
C LYS A 88 -0.58 7.91 11.94
N CYS A 89 0.01 7.38 10.88
CA CYS A 89 1.44 7.08 10.82
C CYS A 89 2.31 8.26 10.35
N GLN A 90 1.69 9.42 10.05
CA GLN A 90 2.37 10.60 9.50
C GLN A 90 3.19 10.27 8.25
N ALA A 91 2.60 9.47 7.35
CA ALA A 91 3.27 9.03 6.14
C ALA A 91 3.67 10.24 5.27
N ASN A 92 4.82 10.14 4.60
CA ASN A 92 5.17 11.11 3.56
C ASN A 92 4.45 10.81 2.24
N PHE A 93 4.19 9.53 1.97
CA PHE A 93 3.65 9.06 0.70
C PHE A 93 2.63 7.94 0.88
N ILE A 94 1.58 7.94 0.04
CA ILE A 94 0.77 6.76 -0.27
C ILE A 94 1.17 6.27 -1.66
N ILE A 95 1.52 4.98 -1.78
CA ILE A 95 1.90 4.40 -3.07
C ILE A 95 0.69 3.72 -3.70
N SER A 96 0.08 4.35 -4.70
CA SER A 96 -1.14 3.84 -5.33
C SER A 96 -1.30 4.33 -6.78
N TYR A 97 -2.03 3.56 -7.59
CA TYR A 97 -2.53 4.02 -8.88
C TYR A 97 -3.85 4.81 -8.75
N ASN A 98 -4.59 4.66 -7.64
CA ASN A 98 -5.84 5.38 -7.40
C ASN A 98 -5.59 6.80 -6.85
N GLN A 99 -4.89 7.62 -7.62
CA GLN A 99 -4.55 8.99 -7.20
C GLN A 99 -5.78 9.88 -7.06
N ARG A 100 -6.81 9.65 -7.88
CA ARG A 100 -8.00 10.51 -7.94
C ARG A 100 -8.79 10.48 -6.64
N ASP A 101 -8.96 9.28 -6.07
CA ASP A 101 -9.88 9.12 -4.95
C ASP A 101 -9.20 9.43 -3.61
N LEU A 102 -7.86 9.26 -3.54
CA LEU A 102 -7.04 9.58 -2.37
C LEU A 102 -6.54 11.05 -2.34
N LYS A 103 -6.61 11.79 -3.46
CA LYS A 103 -6.05 13.15 -3.60
C LYS A 103 -6.35 14.12 -2.44
N PRO A 104 -7.53 14.10 -1.79
CA PRO A 104 -7.82 14.98 -0.66
C PRO A 104 -6.81 14.91 0.50
N ILE A 105 -5.99 13.85 0.61
CA ILE A 105 -4.95 13.73 1.63
C ILE A 105 -3.79 14.73 1.42
N GLU A 106 -3.54 15.20 0.20
CA GLU A 106 -2.40 16.10 -0.11
C GLU A 106 -2.46 17.43 0.65
N LYS A 107 -3.66 17.87 1.05
CA LYS A 107 -3.83 19.07 1.90
C LYS A 107 -3.21 18.92 3.30
N PHE A 108 -2.88 17.70 3.71
CA PHE A 108 -2.20 17.38 4.96
C PHE A 108 -0.70 17.12 4.78
N GLY A 109 -0.14 17.39 3.59
CA GLY A 109 1.29 17.22 3.32
C GLY A 109 1.72 15.79 2.99
N ILE A 110 0.77 14.89 2.73
CA ILE A 110 1.02 13.50 2.32
C ILE A 110 0.78 13.38 0.82
N PHE A 111 1.79 12.96 0.06
CA PHE A 111 1.69 12.90 -1.41
C PHE A 111 1.30 11.51 -1.91
N ILE A 112 0.64 11.43 -3.06
CA ILE A 112 0.31 10.13 -3.67
C ILE A 112 1.21 9.89 -4.88
N LEU A 113 1.99 8.81 -4.83
CA LEU A 113 2.90 8.43 -5.89
C LEU A 113 2.47 7.10 -6.49
N THR A 114 2.58 6.97 -7.81
CA THR A 114 2.56 5.63 -8.42
C THR A 114 3.83 4.86 -8.04
N PRO A 115 3.83 3.51 -8.09
CA PRO A 115 5.05 2.72 -7.88
C PRO A 115 6.22 3.19 -8.75
N LYS A 116 5.95 3.60 -10.00
CA LYS A 116 6.97 4.13 -10.91
C LYS A 116 7.55 5.46 -10.41
N GLN A 117 6.71 6.39 -9.95
CA GLN A 117 7.18 7.67 -9.42
C GLN A 117 8.01 7.48 -8.15
N PHE A 118 7.59 6.57 -7.27
CA PHE A 118 8.32 6.27 -6.04
C PHE A 118 9.68 5.63 -6.32
N LEU A 119 9.77 4.66 -7.23
CA LEU A 119 11.05 4.08 -7.63
C LEU A 119 11.99 5.12 -8.27
N ARG A 120 11.46 6.10 -9.02
CA ARG A 120 12.26 7.23 -9.53
C ARG A 120 12.78 8.11 -8.40
N LEU A 121 11.94 8.41 -7.41
CA LEU A 121 12.32 9.17 -6.22
C LEU A 121 13.47 8.48 -5.47
N LEU A 122 13.45 7.15 -5.40
CA LEU A 122 14.52 6.34 -4.81
C LEU A 122 15.76 6.17 -5.73
N GLY A 123 15.71 6.59 -7.00
CA GLY A 123 16.79 6.38 -7.96
C GLY A 123 16.94 4.94 -8.46
N GLU A 124 15.95 4.07 -8.23
CA GLU A 124 15.95 2.67 -8.68
C GLU A 124 15.75 2.51 -10.19
N ILE A 125 15.13 3.51 -10.83
CA ILE A 125 14.87 3.51 -12.27
C ILE A 125 15.19 4.89 -12.87
N LYS A 126 15.64 4.89 -14.13
CA LYS A 126 15.97 6.11 -14.86
C LYS A 126 14.73 7.03 -15.07
N PRO A 127 14.94 8.35 -15.13
CA PRO A 127 13.89 9.33 -15.40
C PRO A 127 13.20 9.13 -16.76
#